data_AF-A0A923CFU2-F1
#
_entry.id   AF-A0A923CFU2-F1
#
_cell.length_a   1.000
_cell.length_b   1.000
_cell.length_c   1.000
_cell.angle_alpha   90.00
_cell.angle_beta   90.00
_cell.angle_gamma   90.00
#
_symmetry.space_group_name_H-M   'P 1'
#
loop_
_entity.id
_entity.type
_entity.pdbx_description
1 polymer ?
#
loop_
_entity_poly.entity_id
_entity_poly.type
_entity_poly.pdbx_seq_one_letter_code
_entity_poly.pdbx_strand_id
1 'polypeptide(L)'
;MWGYIYYQHKQALHAVEHGNVDQLERKLNQPFIEVDGDWMNVAVEQFDVEAALMLYKHGGTLSDEQWIYLADLMTFKEFKQIVEGGAPLEVALSSQTLIEGLYSLNDEPEKWRFAHERVNSSFLNAHPNVLIRAVYDGNTEAFEDLLSRMNADAIPFEELESIVSEMDQQLMSEALTNKKNEVN
;
A
#
# COMPACT_ATOMS: atom_id res chain seq x y z
N MET A 1 39.64 4.54 2.36
CA MET A 1 38.32 4.42 1.70
C MET A 1 37.34 3.65 2.59
N TRP A 2 37.63 2.40 2.97
CA TRP A 2 36.78 1.61 3.89
C TRP A 2 36.43 2.28 5.23
N GLY A 3 37.40 2.89 5.92
CA GLY A 3 37.12 3.59 7.19
C GLY A 3 36.25 4.85 7.05
N TYR A 4 36.29 5.51 5.89
CA TYR A 4 35.41 6.65 5.60
C TYR A 4 33.97 6.18 5.35
N ILE A 5 33.80 5.15 4.51
CA ILE A 5 32.48 4.56 4.21
C ILE A 5 31.82 4.04 5.50
N TYR A 6 32.57 3.30 6.33
CA TYR A 6 32.07 2.81 7.62
C TYR A 6 31.62 3.95 8.56
N TYR A 7 32.41 5.03 8.63
CA TYR A 7 32.06 6.19 9.45
C TYR A 7 30.78 6.88 8.95
N GLN A 8 30.64 7.07 7.64
CA GLN A 8 29.42 7.66 7.08
C GLN A 8 28.20 6.77 7.32
N HIS A 9 28.31 5.45 7.19
CA HIS A 9 27.22 4.51 7.52
C HIS A 9 26.79 4.63 8.98
N LYS A 10 27.74 4.71 9.93
CA LYS A 10 27.40 4.94 11.34
C LYS A 10 26.68 6.25 11.57
N GLN A 11 27.08 7.32 10.87
CA GLN A 11 26.43 8.61 11.00
C GLN A 11 25.05 8.67 10.35
N ALA A 12 24.82 7.90 9.29
CA ALA A 12 23.51 7.74 8.67
C ALA A 12 22.58 6.91 9.58
N LEU A 13 23.03 5.76 10.09
CA LEU A 13 22.28 4.98 11.07
C LEU A 13 21.91 5.82 12.30
N HIS A 14 22.88 6.53 12.88
CA HIS A 14 22.61 7.41 14.01
C HIS A 14 21.58 8.51 13.66
N ALA A 15 21.56 9.01 12.42
CA ALA A 15 20.57 9.99 12.00
C ALA A 15 19.16 9.37 11.96
N VAL A 16 19.03 8.15 11.43
CA VAL A 16 17.76 7.39 11.42
C VAL A 16 17.31 7.10 12.85
N GLU A 17 18.20 6.59 13.71
CA GLU A 17 17.90 6.22 15.09
C GLU A 17 17.37 7.39 15.95
N HIS A 18 17.65 8.63 15.54
CA HIS A 18 17.28 9.85 16.26
C HIS A 18 16.29 10.73 15.47
N GLY A 19 15.69 10.21 14.38
CA GLY A 19 14.74 10.94 13.53
C GLY A 19 15.28 12.24 12.93
N ASN A 20 16.59 12.29 12.63
CA ASN A 20 17.25 13.47 12.07
C ASN A 20 17.33 13.38 10.54
N VAL A 21 16.21 13.65 9.87
CA VAL A 21 16.07 13.56 8.41
C VAL A 21 17.04 14.48 7.67
N ASP A 22 17.24 15.72 8.14
CA ASP A 22 18.21 16.67 7.54
C ASP A 22 19.64 16.13 7.55
N GLN A 23 20.02 15.43 8.62
CA GLN A 23 21.32 14.78 8.68
C GLN A 23 21.35 13.56 7.76
N LEU A 24 20.30 12.76 7.72
CA LEU A 24 20.19 11.59 6.86
C LEU A 24 20.32 11.97 5.37
N GLU A 25 19.56 12.97 4.90
CA GLU A 25 19.63 13.47 3.53
C GLU A 25 21.05 13.93 3.16
N ARG A 26 21.71 14.68 4.05
CA ARG A 26 23.10 15.13 3.85
C ARG A 26 24.09 13.98 3.76
N LYS A 27 23.78 12.80 4.32
CA LYS A 27 24.63 11.60 4.23
C LYS A 27 24.36 10.82 2.95
N LEU A 28 23.11 10.63 2.59
CA LEU A 28 22.71 9.90 1.39
C LEU A 28 23.11 10.64 0.09
N ASN A 29 23.25 11.96 0.15
CA ASN A 29 23.78 12.76 -0.97
C ASN A 29 25.32 12.68 -1.11
N GLN A 30 26.03 11.95 -0.25
CA GLN A 30 27.48 11.79 -0.38
C GLN A 30 27.82 10.63 -1.32
N PRO A 31 28.92 10.74 -2.09
CA PRO A 31 29.37 9.63 -2.93
C PRO A 31 29.63 8.36 -2.13
N PHE A 32 29.29 7.21 -2.72
CA PHE A 32 29.57 5.86 -2.19
C PHE A 32 28.80 5.50 -0.91
N ILE A 33 27.76 6.24 -0.56
CA ILE A 33 26.81 5.87 0.49
C ILE A 33 25.59 5.26 -0.18
N GLU A 34 25.32 4.01 0.17
CA GLU A 34 24.14 3.27 -0.27
C GLU A 34 23.26 3.03 0.95
N VAL A 35 21.95 2.90 0.71
CA VAL A 35 21.00 2.63 1.79
C VAL A 35 21.20 1.21 2.29
N ASP A 36 21.41 1.07 3.60
CA ASP A 36 21.40 -0.24 4.26
C ASP A 36 19.95 -0.64 4.56
N GLY A 37 19.61 -1.92 4.34
CA GLY A 37 18.27 -2.45 4.62
C GLY A 37 17.85 -2.30 6.08
N ASP A 38 18.81 -2.36 7.01
CA ASP A 38 18.54 -2.17 8.44
C ASP A 38 18.04 -0.76 8.76
N TRP A 39 18.42 0.25 7.98
CA TRP A 39 17.95 1.62 8.18
C TRP A 39 16.46 1.76 7.92
N MET A 40 15.95 1.03 6.92
CA MET A 40 14.52 1.02 6.63
C MET A 40 13.74 0.37 7.78
N ASN A 41 14.26 -0.72 8.34
CA ASN A 41 13.65 -1.38 9.50
C ASN A 41 13.56 -0.41 10.69
N VAL A 42 14.64 0.30 11.01
CA VAL A 42 14.66 1.27 12.11
C VAL A 42 13.67 2.41 11.87
N ALA A 43 13.63 2.99 10.66
CA ALA A 43 12.69 4.07 10.34
C ALA A 43 11.23 3.63 10.52
N VAL A 44 10.89 2.43 10.04
CA VAL A 44 9.54 1.85 10.18
C VAL A 44 9.19 1.55 11.64
N GLU A 45 10.10 0.94 12.41
CA GLU A 45 9.90 0.63 13.83
C GLU A 45 9.69 1.88 14.70
N GLN A 46 10.26 3.01 14.28
CA GLN A 46 10.10 4.30 14.97
C GLN A 46 8.91 5.13 14.47
N PHE A 47 8.15 4.62 13.49
CA PHE A 47 7.06 5.35 12.84
C PHE A 47 7.53 6.64 12.14
N ASP A 48 8.80 6.70 11.74
CA ASP A 48 9.40 7.87 11.08
C ASP A 48 9.20 7.78 9.56
N VAL A 49 8.02 8.23 9.13
CA VAL A 49 7.60 8.27 7.72
C VAL A 49 8.57 9.09 6.87
N GLU A 50 9.08 10.21 7.39
CA GLU A 50 9.93 11.12 6.64
C GLU A 50 11.31 10.50 6.38
N ALA A 51 11.89 9.84 7.39
CA ALA A 51 13.10 9.06 7.23
C ALA A 51 12.90 7.88 6.26
N ALA A 52 11.80 7.13 6.38
CA ALA A 52 11.50 6.01 5.47
C ALA A 52 11.37 6.47 4.01
N LEU A 53 10.69 7.59 3.76
CA LEU A 53 10.60 8.21 2.43
C LEU A 53 11.96 8.65 1.89
N MET A 54 12.80 9.22 2.75
CA MET A 54 14.16 9.63 2.36
C MET A 54 15.00 8.40 1.96
N LEU A 55 14.96 7.33 2.75
CA LEU A 55 15.65 6.08 2.44
C LEU A 55 15.15 5.48 1.13
N TYR A 56 13.84 5.44 0.91
CA TYR A 56 13.26 4.91 -0.33
C TYR A 56 13.73 5.69 -1.57
N LYS A 57 13.72 7.03 -1.52
CA LYS A 57 14.21 7.90 -2.61
C LYS A 57 15.68 7.65 -2.98
N HIS A 58 16.47 7.17 -2.04
CA HIS A 58 17.89 6.85 -2.22
C HIS A 58 18.14 5.36 -2.49
N GLY A 59 17.11 4.61 -2.92
CA GLY A 59 17.23 3.22 -3.35
C GLY A 59 16.99 2.17 -2.26
N GLY A 60 16.52 2.59 -1.07
CA GLY A 60 16.02 1.67 -0.07
C GLY A 60 14.80 0.89 -0.57
N THR A 61 14.70 -0.38 -0.21
CA THR A 61 13.58 -1.25 -0.57
C THR A 61 12.64 -1.41 0.61
N LEU A 62 11.33 -1.51 0.33
CA LEU A 62 10.31 -1.88 1.30
C LEU A 62 9.89 -3.33 1.09
N SER A 63 9.75 -4.09 2.16
CA SER A 63 8.91 -5.29 2.13
C SER A 63 7.43 -4.91 2.01
N ASP A 64 6.59 -5.85 1.62
CA ASP A 64 5.16 -5.64 1.46
C ASP A 64 4.49 -5.17 2.76
N GLU A 65 4.86 -5.79 3.89
CA GLU A 65 4.35 -5.45 5.21
C GLU A 65 4.74 -4.03 5.62
N GLN A 66 5.99 -3.64 5.38
CA GLN A 66 6.47 -2.27 5.62
C GLN A 66 5.77 -1.27 4.72
N TRP A 67 5.49 -1.64 3.47
CA TRP A 67 4.82 -0.76 2.53
C TRP A 67 3.37 -0.47 2.96
N ILE A 68 2.59 -1.49 3.32
CA ILE A 68 1.22 -1.31 3.85
C ILE A 68 1.25 -0.46 5.11
N TYR A 69 2.16 -0.81 6.02
CA TYR A 69 2.27 -0.13 7.29
C TYR A 69 2.58 1.36 7.11
N LEU A 70 3.53 1.69 6.25
CA LEU A 70 3.84 3.08 5.92
C LEU A 70 2.70 3.77 5.17
N ALA A 71 2.00 3.08 4.28
CA ALA A 71 0.86 3.65 3.55
C ALA A 71 -0.29 4.04 4.50
N ASP A 72 -0.46 3.33 5.61
CA ASP A 72 -1.40 3.69 6.68
C ASP A 72 -0.98 4.98 7.38
N LEU A 73 0.32 5.14 7.69
CA LEU A 73 0.86 6.29 8.42
C LEU A 73 1.05 7.56 7.59
N MET A 74 1.29 7.43 6.27
CA MET A 74 1.58 8.56 5.38
C MET A 74 0.37 9.46 5.21
N THR A 75 0.57 10.74 4.94
CA THR A 75 -0.48 11.57 4.33
C THR A 75 -0.73 11.15 2.88
N PHE A 76 -1.87 11.50 2.30
CA PHE A 76 -2.11 11.29 0.86
C PHE A 76 -1.00 11.84 -0.04
N LYS A 77 -0.42 13.01 0.29
CA LYS A 77 0.68 13.61 -0.49
C LYS A 77 1.93 12.73 -0.50
N GLU A 78 2.28 12.17 0.65
CA GLU A 78 3.44 11.29 0.83
C GLU A 78 3.22 9.96 0.13
N PHE A 79 2.03 9.37 0.32
CA PHE A 79 1.61 8.15 -0.36
C PHE A 79 1.66 8.30 -1.89
N LYS A 80 1.13 9.42 -2.42
CA LYS A 80 1.21 9.72 -3.85
C LYS A 80 2.66 9.84 -4.32
N GLN A 81 3.50 10.55 -3.58
CA GLN A 81 4.91 10.76 -3.95
C GLN A 81 5.68 9.44 -4.08
N ILE A 82 5.49 8.50 -3.16
CA ILE A 82 6.24 7.25 -3.16
C ILE A 82 5.74 6.27 -4.23
N VAL A 83 4.42 6.23 -4.50
CA VAL A 83 3.88 5.48 -5.64
C VAL A 83 4.37 6.04 -6.97
N GLU A 84 4.36 7.37 -7.15
CA GLU A 84 4.94 8.00 -8.34
C GLU A 84 6.45 7.77 -8.46
N GLY A 85 7.13 7.52 -7.34
CA GLY A 85 8.52 7.07 -7.26
C GLY A 85 8.72 5.58 -7.58
N GLY A 86 7.66 4.84 -7.91
CA GLY A 86 7.71 3.45 -8.33
C GLY A 86 7.35 2.41 -7.26
N ALA A 87 6.82 2.82 -6.10
CA ALA A 87 6.30 1.85 -5.13
C ALA A 87 5.15 1.05 -5.75
N PRO A 88 5.15 -0.30 -5.60
CA PRO A 88 4.21 -1.15 -6.31
C PRO A 88 2.78 -0.95 -5.77
N LEU A 89 1.85 -0.73 -6.70
CA LEU A 89 0.40 -0.84 -6.48
C LEU A 89 -0.16 -2.10 -7.17
N GLU A 90 0.27 -2.34 -8.40
CA GLU A 90 0.02 -3.56 -9.15
C GLU A 90 1.10 -4.58 -8.79
N VAL A 91 0.80 -5.49 -7.86
CA VAL A 91 1.75 -6.55 -7.54
C VAL A 91 1.66 -7.62 -8.62
N ALA A 92 2.75 -7.85 -9.34
CA ALA A 92 2.87 -9.05 -10.14
C ALA A 92 2.89 -10.27 -9.17
N LEU A 93 1.72 -10.89 -8.98
CA LEU A 93 1.51 -12.32 -8.73
C LEU A 93 1.67 -12.97 -7.32
N SER A 94 1.92 -12.29 -6.19
CA SER A 94 1.81 -13.05 -4.90
C SER A 94 1.60 -12.30 -3.58
N SER A 95 1.62 -10.96 -3.51
CA SER A 95 1.46 -10.31 -2.20
C SER A 95 0.00 -10.15 -1.80
N GLN A 96 -0.56 -11.22 -1.22
CA GLN A 96 -1.86 -11.17 -0.54
C GLN A 96 -1.90 -10.01 0.47
N THR A 97 -0.78 -9.76 1.17
CA THR A 97 -0.65 -8.67 2.14
C THR A 97 -0.89 -7.29 1.50
N LEU A 98 -0.23 -6.96 0.38
CA LEU A 98 -0.45 -5.66 -0.29
C LEU A 98 -1.88 -5.50 -0.79
N ILE A 99 -2.44 -6.59 -1.33
CA ILE A 99 -3.82 -6.65 -1.82
C ILE A 99 -4.82 -6.39 -0.67
N GLU A 100 -4.60 -6.99 0.48
CA GLU A 100 -5.48 -6.84 1.64
C GLU A 100 -5.28 -5.52 2.38
N GLY A 101 -4.09 -4.92 2.33
CA GLY A 101 -3.76 -3.71 3.10
C GLY A 101 -3.95 -2.39 2.36
N LEU A 102 -3.49 -2.27 1.10
CA LEU A 102 -3.55 -0.98 0.38
C LEU A 102 -4.95 -0.66 -0.17
N TYR A 103 -5.74 -1.68 -0.48
CA TYR A 103 -7.08 -1.55 -1.04
C TYR A 103 -8.15 -1.43 0.05
N SER A 104 -7.77 -1.67 1.32
CA SER A 104 -8.62 -1.56 2.51
C SER A 104 -8.53 -0.20 3.22
N LEU A 105 -7.81 0.78 2.68
CA LEU A 105 -7.54 2.07 3.34
C LEU A 105 -8.83 2.92 3.44
N ASN A 106 -9.71 2.56 4.38
CA ASN A 106 -11.02 3.18 4.56
C ASN A 106 -10.92 4.61 5.13
N ASP A 107 -9.92 4.86 5.97
CA ASP A 107 -9.77 6.13 6.69
C ASP A 107 -9.35 7.29 5.77
N GLU A 108 -8.81 7.01 4.58
CA GLU A 108 -8.39 8.01 3.60
C GLU A 108 -8.89 7.71 2.19
N PRO A 109 -10.08 8.25 1.82
CA PRO A 109 -10.68 8.03 0.51
C PRO A 109 -9.79 8.37 -0.68
N GLU A 110 -8.90 9.36 -0.50
CA GLU A 110 -7.99 9.80 -1.54
C GLU A 110 -6.92 8.74 -1.87
N LYS A 111 -6.42 8.00 -0.86
CA LYS A 111 -5.39 6.97 -1.04
C LYS A 111 -5.93 5.76 -1.80
N TRP A 112 -7.06 5.19 -1.36
CA TRP A 112 -7.60 4.00 -2.02
C TRP A 112 -8.07 4.32 -3.43
N ARG A 113 -8.71 5.48 -3.67
CA ARG A 113 -9.11 5.90 -5.03
C ARG A 113 -7.90 6.03 -5.94
N PHE A 114 -6.84 6.68 -5.47
CA PHE A 114 -5.60 6.82 -6.24
C PHE A 114 -4.95 5.46 -6.57
N ALA A 115 -5.00 4.52 -5.63
CA ALA A 115 -4.54 3.15 -5.85
C ALA A 115 -5.41 2.42 -6.88
N HIS A 116 -6.72 2.44 -6.70
CA HIS A 116 -7.70 1.79 -7.57
C HIS A 116 -7.62 2.28 -9.02
N GLU A 117 -7.48 3.59 -9.24
CA GLU A 117 -7.37 4.18 -10.59
C GLU A 117 -6.20 3.65 -11.41
N ARG A 118 -5.15 3.16 -10.75
CA ARG A 118 -3.91 2.67 -11.38
C ARG A 118 -3.90 1.19 -11.66
N VAL A 119 -4.92 0.48 -11.22
CA VAL A 119 -4.96 -0.98 -11.25
C VAL A 119 -5.81 -1.44 -12.41
N ASN A 120 -5.28 -2.27 -13.28
CA ASN A 120 -6.05 -2.76 -14.42
C ASN A 120 -7.15 -3.76 -13.99
N SER A 121 -8.21 -3.89 -14.80
CA SER A 121 -9.29 -4.84 -14.53
C SER A 121 -8.83 -6.30 -14.55
N SER A 122 -7.80 -6.65 -15.33
CA SER A 122 -7.23 -8.01 -15.34
C SER A 122 -6.66 -8.41 -13.98
N PHE A 123 -6.05 -7.48 -13.25
CA PHE A 123 -5.56 -7.71 -11.90
C PHE A 123 -6.71 -7.94 -10.93
N LEU A 124 -7.75 -7.08 -10.98
CA LEU A 124 -8.93 -7.23 -10.13
C LEU A 124 -9.58 -8.60 -10.34
N ASN A 125 -9.71 -9.04 -11.58
CA ASN A 125 -10.27 -10.35 -11.94
C ASN A 125 -9.41 -11.52 -11.46
N ALA A 126 -8.09 -11.35 -11.36
CA ALA A 126 -7.18 -12.37 -10.83
C ALA A 126 -7.19 -12.43 -9.29
N HIS A 127 -7.64 -11.36 -8.63
CA HIS A 127 -7.60 -11.18 -7.18
C HIS A 127 -8.96 -10.73 -6.61
N PRO A 128 -10.03 -11.53 -6.75
CA PRO A 128 -11.37 -11.16 -6.28
C PRO A 128 -11.49 -10.97 -4.77
N ASN A 129 -10.51 -11.44 -3.98
CA ASN A 129 -10.44 -11.23 -2.54
C ASN A 129 -10.38 -9.75 -2.14
N VAL A 130 -10.00 -8.83 -3.06
CA VAL A 130 -10.12 -7.38 -2.82
C VAL A 130 -11.56 -6.95 -2.52
N LEU A 131 -12.56 -7.57 -3.15
CA LEU A 131 -13.97 -7.28 -2.89
C LEU A 131 -14.36 -7.71 -1.49
N ILE A 132 -13.95 -8.91 -1.09
CA ILE A 132 -14.22 -9.46 0.25
C ILE A 132 -13.62 -8.53 1.32
N ARG A 133 -12.41 -8.04 1.09
CA ARG A 133 -11.75 -7.12 2.00
C ARG A 133 -12.51 -5.80 2.13
N ALA A 134 -12.92 -5.19 1.02
CA ALA A 134 -13.73 -3.97 1.05
C ALA A 134 -15.05 -4.12 1.84
N VAL A 135 -15.65 -5.32 1.84
CA VAL A 135 -16.81 -5.62 2.71
C VAL A 135 -16.41 -5.64 4.18
N TYR A 136 -15.32 -6.32 4.54
CA TYR A 136 -14.79 -6.36 5.91
C TYR A 136 -14.43 -4.98 6.46
N ASP A 137 -13.96 -4.08 5.61
CA ASP A 137 -13.65 -2.71 6.02
C ASP A 137 -14.88 -1.79 6.05
N GLY A 138 -16.02 -2.24 5.52
CA GLY A 138 -17.24 -1.43 5.40
C GLY A 138 -17.12 -0.29 4.36
N ASN A 139 -16.14 -0.36 3.45
CA ASN A 139 -15.90 0.68 2.46
C ASN A 139 -16.81 0.47 1.23
N THR A 140 -18.05 0.95 1.32
CA THR A 140 -19.07 0.79 0.26
C THR A 140 -18.62 1.40 -1.06
N GLU A 141 -17.99 2.56 -1.05
CA GLU A 141 -17.54 3.22 -2.28
C GLU A 141 -16.44 2.43 -2.99
N ALA A 142 -15.46 1.90 -2.24
CA ALA A 142 -14.43 1.04 -2.80
C ALA A 142 -15.02 -0.26 -3.34
N PHE A 143 -15.95 -0.87 -2.60
CA PHE A 143 -16.63 -2.08 -3.03
C PHE A 143 -17.36 -1.89 -4.36
N GLU A 144 -18.16 -0.83 -4.50
CA GLU A 144 -18.89 -0.52 -5.74
C GLU A 144 -17.95 -0.24 -6.91
N ASP A 145 -16.87 0.53 -6.70
CA ASP A 145 -15.85 0.79 -7.73
C ASP A 145 -15.23 -0.52 -8.24
N LEU A 146 -14.75 -1.37 -7.31
CA LEU A 146 -14.15 -2.66 -7.64
C LEU A 146 -15.15 -3.57 -8.37
N LEU A 147 -16.37 -3.68 -7.85
CA LEU A 147 -17.42 -4.53 -8.42
C LEU A 147 -17.80 -4.11 -9.84
N SER A 148 -17.84 -2.80 -10.11
CA SER A 148 -18.20 -2.27 -11.43
C SER A 148 -17.16 -2.65 -12.50
N ARG A 149 -15.88 -2.72 -12.12
CA ARG A 149 -14.73 -2.93 -13.03
C ARG A 149 -14.37 -4.40 -13.22
N MET A 150 -14.83 -5.27 -12.33
CA MET A 150 -14.62 -6.71 -12.43
C MET A 150 -15.59 -7.37 -13.42
N ASN A 151 -15.09 -8.41 -14.06
CA ASN A 151 -15.89 -9.32 -14.87
C ASN A 151 -16.71 -10.23 -13.95
N ALA A 152 -17.94 -10.54 -14.36
CA ALA A 152 -18.85 -11.32 -13.53
C ALA A 152 -18.38 -12.75 -13.26
N ASP A 153 -17.64 -13.36 -14.17
CA ASP A 153 -17.07 -14.70 -14.02
C ASP A 153 -15.94 -14.77 -12.97
N ALA A 154 -15.31 -13.63 -12.67
CA ALA A 154 -14.30 -13.51 -11.63
C ALA A 154 -14.88 -13.19 -10.24
N ILE A 155 -16.15 -12.76 -10.15
CA ILE A 155 -16.76 -12.31 -8.90
C ILE A 155 -17.27 -13.53 -8.10
N PRO A 156 -16.84 -13.72 -6.84
CA PRO A 156 -17.27 -14.82 -5.98
C PRO A 156 -18.63 -14.47 -5.32
N PHE A 157 -19.69 -14.45 -6.13
CA PHE A 157 -21.02 -14.00 -5.69
C PHE A 157 -21.53 -14.73 -4.45
N GLU A 158 -21.42 -16.06 -4.38
CA GLU A 158 -21.94 -16.85 -3.25
C GLU A 158 -21.25 -16.48 -1.92
N GLU A 159 -19.93 -16.31 -1.95
CA GLU A 159 -19.14 -15.94 -0.77
C GLU A 159 -19.45 -14.50 -0.34
N LEU A 160 -19.50 -13.57 -1.29
CA LEU A 160 -19.83 -12.16 -1.03
C LEU A 160 -21.25 -11.99 -0.48
N GLU A 161 -22.24 -12.72 -1.01
CA GLU A 161 -23.62 -12.68 -0.50
C GLU A 161 -23.68 -13.09 0.99
N SER A 162 -22.93 -14.12 1.39
CA SER A 162 -22.84 -14.55 2.79
C SER A 162 -22.21 -13.45 3.65
N ILE A 163 -21.04 -12.95 3.26
CA ILE A 163 -20.28 -11.98 4.06
C ILE A 163 -21.02 -10.65 4.18
N VAL A 164 -21.57 -10.14 3.09
CA VAL A 164 -22.34 -8.88 3.08
C VAL A 164 -23.57 -8.99 3.98
N SER A 165 -24.25 -10.14 3.98
CA SER A 165 -25.40 -10.39 4.87
C SER A 165 -24.97 -10.52 6.33
N GLU A 166 -23.86 -11.19 6.62
CA GLU A 166 -23.32 -11.32 7.98
C GLU A 166 -22.88 -9.98 8.57
N MET A 167 -22.38 -9.09 7.72
CA MET A 167 -21.90 -7.76 8.09
C MET A 167 -22.98 -6.67 8.07
N ASP A 168 -24.23 -7.00 7.71
CA ASP A 168 -25.36 -6.08 7.62
C ASP A 168 -25.10 -4.88 6.68
N GLN A 169 -24.39 -5.12 5.56
CA GLN A 169 -24.00 -4.08 4.59
C GLN A 169 -25.04 -3.93 3.47
N GLN A 170 -26.17 -3.28 3.77
CA GLN A 170 -27.31 -3.19 2.84
C GLN A 170 -26.94 -2.66 1.45
N LEU A 171 -26.16 -1.58 1.36
CA LEU A 171 -25.80 -0.96 0.06
C LEU A 171 -24.94 -1.90 -0.80
N MET A 172 -23.97 -2.59 -0.19
CA MET A 172 -23.16 -3.58 -0.89
C MET A 172 -24.01 -4.77 -1.39
N SER A 173 -25.05 -5.15 -0.64
CA SER A 173 -26.00 -6.21 -1.03
C SER A 173 -26.80 -5.81 -2.28
N GLU A 174 -27.27 -4.57 -2.31
CA GLU A 174 -27.97 -3.99 -3.46
C GLU A 174 -27.05 -3.94 -4.69
N ALA A 175 -25.81 -3.47 -4.53
CA ALA A 175 -24.82 -3.42 -5.60
C ALA A 175 -24.50 -4.82 -6.17
N LEU A 176 -24.31 -5.82 -5.29
CA LEU A 176 -24.04 -7.20 -5.68
C LEU A 176 -25.21 -7.81 -6.47
N THR A 177 -26.44 -7.57 -6.00
CA THR A 177 -27.67 -8.03 -6.66
C THR A 177 -27.82 -7.40 -8.05
N ASN A 178 -27.57 -6.09 -8.17
CA ASN A 178 -27.63 -5.39 -9.45
C ASN A 178 -26.61 -5.97 -10.44
N LYS A 179 -25.35 -6.15 -10.01
CA LYS A 179 -24.30 -6.74 -10.86
C LYS A 179 -24.66 -8.16 -11.31
N LYS A 180 -25.26 -8.98 -10.44
CA LYS A 180 -25.72 -10.33 -10.78
C LYS A 180 -26.83 -10.32 -11.82
N ASN A 181 -27.74 -9.35 -11.75
CA ASN A 181 -28.85 -9.20 -12.70
C ASN A 181 -28.41 -8.67 -14.08
N GLU A 182 -27.32 -7.91 -14.17
CA GLU A 182 -26.77 -7.45 -15.45
C GLU A 182 -26.22 -8.58 -16.32
N VAL A 183 -25.91 -9.72 -15.70
CA VAL A 183 -25.17 -10.84 -16.31
C VAL A 183 -26.10 -12.01 -16.65
N ASN A 184 -27.29 -12.06 -16.04
CA ASN A 184 -28.33 -13.07 -16.28
C ASN A 184 -29.30 -12.64 -17.39
#